data_AF-A0A8T3N3K9-F1
#
_entry.id   AF-A0A8T3N3K9-F1
#
_cell.length_a   1.000
_cell.length_b   1.000
_cell.length_c   1.000
_cell.angle_alpha   90.00
_cell.angle_beta   90.00
_cell.angle_gamma   90.00
#
_symmetry.space_group_name_H-M   'P 1'
#
loop_
_entity.id
_entity.type
_entity.pdbx_description
1 polymer ?
#
loop_
_entity_poly.entity_id
_entity_poly.type
_entity_poly.pdbx_seq_one_letter_code
_entity_poly.pdbx_strand_id
1 'polypeptide(L)'
;MTQQDPAGGRTPARGPVPTAGPATTLSVPSGSRRVPVLIAIGAALIGAALIVAVAAGSMVLGGPVRHVETGIVVAVQATSLSSVQGFSIQTTDGRTVDFRVGSIENAATFPTGHLAEHKVGLVPVRVTFIDQNGSHLAVRIEDAP
;
A
#
# COMPACT_ATOMS: atom_id res chain seq x y z
N MET A 1 17.69 12.86 -45.61
CA MET A 1 17.57 14.33 -45.48
C MET A 1 17.87 14.69 -44.04
N THR A 2 19.00 15.36 -43.88
CA THR A 2 19.57 15.99 -42.70
C THR A 2 18.58 16.96 -42.05
N GLN A 3 18.58 17.11 -40.72
CA GLN A 3 18.88 18.39 -40.04
C GLN A 3 18.80 18.23 -38.52
N GLN A 4 19.97 18.33 -37.87
CA GLN A 4 20.15 18.72 -36.47
C GLN A 4 19.99 20.24 -36.35
N ASP A 5 19.57 20.75 -35.18
CA ASP A 5 20.07 22.04 -34.68
C ASP A 5 20.02 22.11 -33.13
N PRO A 6 20.96 22.83 -32.46
CA PRO A 6 21.33 22.61 -31.05
C PRO A 6 21.02 23.76 -30.08
N ALA A 7 21.19 23.43 -28.79
CA ALA A 7 21.77 24.21 -27.67
C ALA A 7 21.57 25.73 -27.54
N GLY A 8 21.27 26.17 -26.30
CA GLY A 8 21.83 27.43 -25.77
C GLY A 8 21.07 28.09 -24.62
N GLY A 9 21.78 28.42 -23.52
CA GLY A 9 21.40 29.54 -22.65
C GLY A 9 21.50 29.33 -21.13
N ARG A 10 22.71 29.46 -20.56
CA ARG A 10 22.94 29.72 -19.11
C ARG A 10 23.10 31.22 -18.91
N THR A 11 22.58 31.81 -17.82
CA THR A 11 23.29 32.90 -17.08
C THR A 11 22.76 33.06 -15.65
N PRO A 12 23.63 33.27 -14.63
CA PRO A 12 23.25 33.53 -13.22
C PRO A 12 23.30 35.03 -12.87
N ALA A 13 22.67 35.44 -11.76
CA ALA A 13 22.94 36.75 -11.15
C ALA A 13 22.89 36.68 -9.61
N ARG A 14 23.98 37.14 -8.99
CA ARG A 14 24.26 37.30 -7.56
C ARG A 14 24.14 38.79 -7.23
N GLY A 15 23.57 39.15 -6.08
CA GLY A 15 23.67 40.50 -5.51
C GLY A 15 23.57 40.50 -3.96
N PRO A 16 24.20 41.45 -3.24
CA PRO A 16 24.56 41.30 -1.81
C PRO A 16 23.88 42.29 -0.82
N VAL A 17 23.71 41.85 0.46
CA VAL A 17 24.21 42.40 1.78
C VAL A 17 24.05 43.93 2.08
N PRO A 18 24.03 44.49 3.32
CA PRO A 18 23.45 44.18 4.68
C PRO A 18 22.71 45.42 5.31
N THR A 19 22.36 45.42 6.62
CA THR A 19 22.84 46.38 7.68
C THR A 19 21.89 46.55 8.89
N ALA A 20 22.44 46.35 10.11
CA ALA A 20 22.09 46.89 11.46
C ALA A 20 20.64 46.73 12.00
N GLY A 21 20.35 46.53 13.28
CA GLY A 21 21.03 46.87 14.54
C GLY A 21 19.93 46.95 15.65
N PRO A 22 20.28 47.12 16.94
CA PRO A 22 19.71 46.34 18.05
C PRO A 22 18.74 47.08 18.98
N ALA A 23 17.92 46.34 19.75
CA ALA A 23 17.35 46.80 21.03
C ALA A 23 17.07 45.65 22.02
N THR A 24 17.81 45.69 23.12
CA THR A 24 17.72 45.08 24.46
C THR A 24 16.30 45.27 25.06
N THR A 25 15.66 44.43 25.90
CA THR A 25 16.02 44.04 27.29
C THR A 25 14.88 43.20 27.94
N LEU A 26 15.22 42.09 28.63
CA LEU A 26 14.67 41.40 29.85
C LEU A 26 13.14 41.23 30.06
N SER A 27 12.55 40.21 30.70
CA SER A 27 12.91 39.38 31.88
C SER A 27 11.79 38.30 32.07
N VAL A 28 12.05 36.99 32.30
CA VAL A 28 12.16 36.26 33.60
C VAL A 28 11.19 35.04 33.63
N PRO A 29 11.51 33.95 34.35
CA PRO A 29 11.34 32.57 33.89
C PRO A 29 10.25 31.78 34.64
N SER A 30 9.81 30.67 34.06
CA SER A 30 9.18 29.57 34.81
C SER A 30 9.79 28.26 34.36
N GLY A 31 10.54 27.65 35.27
CA GLY A 31 11.19 26.36 35.06
C GLY A 31 10.19 25.21 35.15
N SER A 32 10.29 24.25 34.24
CA SER A 32 9.78 22.91 34.43
C SER A 32 10.60 21.91 33.61
N ARG A 33 11.42 21.16 34.35
CA ARG A 33 11.90 19.79 34.11
C ARG A 33 12.46 19.48 32.72
N ARG A 34 13.80 19.46 32.68
CA ARG A 34 14.62 18.88 31.62
C ARG A 34 14.35 17.37 31.52
N VAL A 35 13.91 16.91 30.35
CA VAL A 35 14.17 15.53 29.90
C VAL A 35 14.91 15.66 28.57
N PRO A 36 16.16 15.15 28.46
CA PRO A 36 16.96 15.28 27.25
C PRO A 36 16.43 14.32 26.18
N VAL A 37 15.62 14.81 25.26
CA VAL A 37 15.40 14.14 23.97
C VAL A 37 16.55 14.56 23.06
N LEU A 38 17.59 13.74 23.05
CA LEU A 38 18.71 13.88 22.13
C LEU A 38 18.18 13.79 20.69
N ILE A 39 18.40 14.89 19.98
CA ILE A 39 18.20 15.07 18.56
C ILE A 39 19.18 14.16 17.81
N ALA A 40 18.67 13.35 16.90
CA ALA A 40 19.40 12.93 15.72
C ALA A 40 18.48 13.08 14.50
N ILE A 41 18.52 14.28 13.91
CA ILE A 41 17.96 14.59 12.59
C ILE A 41 18.95 14.04 11.57
N GLY A 42 18.59 12.94 10.91
CA GLY A 42 19.21 12.49 9.67
C GLY A 42 18.25 12.77 8.52
N ALA A 43 18.27 13.98 7.98
CA ALA A 43 17.51 14.33 6.78
C ALA A 43 18.39 14.12 5.53
N ALA A 44 18.01 13.19 4.66
CA ALA A 44 18.34 13.24 3.24
C ALA A 44 17.22 12.55 2.44
N LEU A 45 16.65 13.33 1.53
CA LEU A 45 15.42 13.13 0.77
C LEU A 45 15.63 12.20 -0.43
N ILE A 46 14.59 11.44 -0.82
CA ILE A 46 14.08 11.26 -2.21
C ILE A 46 12.92 10.23 -2.18
N GLY A 47 11.72 10.64 -2.65
CA GLY A 47 10.73 9.73 -3.26
C GLY A 47 9.47 9.35 -2.46
N ALA A 48 8.50 10.27 -2.41
CA ALA A 48 7.04 10.07 -2.35
C ALA A 48 6.39 8.97 -1.47
N ALA A 49 5.56 9.45 -0.54
CA ALA A 49 4.44 8.79 0.16
C ALA A 49 4.79 7.80 1.28
N LEU A 50 5.25 8.40 2.36
CA LEU A 50 5.27 7.88 3.72
C LEU A 50 3.83 7.73 4.27
N ILE A 51 3.36 6.50 4.50
CA ILE A 51 2.39 6.21 5.56
C ILE A 51 3.02 5.13 6.45
N VAL A 52 3.76 5.58 7.47
CA VAL A 52 4.06 4.77 8.64
C VAL A 52 2.96 5.03 9.64
N ALA A 53 2.04 4.08 9.79
CA ALA A 53 1.10 4.04 10.90
C ALA A 53 1.35 2.76 11.70
N VAL A 54 1.92 2.96 12.88
CA VAL A 54 2.15 1.98 13.93
C VAL A 54 0.81 1.45 14.44
N ALA A 55 0.62 0.14 14.44
CA ALA A 55 -0.40 -0.52 15.26
C ALA A 55 0.14 -1.85 15.78
N ALA A 56 0.85 -1.77 16.91
CA ALA A 56 0.94 -2.90 17.82
C ALA A 56 -0.47 -3.15 18.38
N GLY A 57 -1.16 -4.16 17.85
CA GLY A 57 -2.50 -4.56 18.26
C GLY A 57 -2.47 -5.95 18.88
N SER A 58 -2.47 -6.00 20.21
CA SER A 58 -3.16 -6.96 21.07
C SER A 58 -3.31 -8.41 20.56
N MET A 59 -2.55 -9.35 21.13
CA MET A 59 -2.84 -10.79 21.03
C MET A 59 -4.19 -11.10 21.71
N VAL A 60 -5.25 -11.13 20.91
CA VAL A 60 -6.53 -11.74 21.27
C VAL A 60 -6.36 -13.26 21.13
N LEU A 61 -6.76 -14.03 22.14
CA LEU A 61 -6.86 -15.49 22.14
C LEU A 61 -7.98 -15.97 21.20
N GLY A 62 -7.83 -15.70 19.90
CA GLY A 62 -8.73 -16.12 18.83
C GLY A 62 -7.90 -16.38 17.58
N GLY A 63 -8.30 -17.35 16.76
CA GLY A 63 -7.60 -17.65 15.49
C GLY A 63 -7.60 -16.46 14.52
N PRO A 64 -6.98 -16.60 13.34
CA PRO A 64 -6.97 -15.55 12.33
C PRO A 64 -8.38 -15.02 12.04
N VAL A 65 -8.56 -13.70 12.09
CA VAL A 65 -9.83 -13.07 11.73
C VAL A 65 -10.09 -13.34 10.25
N ARG A 66 -11.32 -13.79 9.95
CA ARG A 66 -11.77 -14.07 8.59
C ARG A 66 -12.58 -12.90 8.07
N HIS A 67 -12.31 -12.55 6.84
CA HIS A 67 -13.01 -11.51 6.08
C HIS A 67 -13.66 -12.15 4.87
N VAL A 68 -14.70 -11.49 4.35
CA VAL A 68 -15.38 -11.92 3.13
C VAL A 68 -15.56 -10.74 2.21
N GLU A 69 -15.20 -10.95 0.95
CA GLU A 69 -15.48 -10.02 -0.14
C GLU A 69 -16.19 -10.77 -1.26
N THR A 70 -16.97 -10.05 -2.07
CA THR A 70 -17.68 -10.60 -3.23
C THR A 70 -17.52 -9.66 -4.41
N GLY A 71 -17.22 -10.22 -5.58
CA GLY A 71 -16.97 -9.42 -6.76
C GLY A 71 -16.62 -10.23 -8.01
N ILE A 72 -16.47 -9.52 -9.12
CA ILE A 72 -16.08 -10.09 -10.41
C ILE A 72 -14.59 -10.30 -10.44
N VAL A 73 -14.13 -11.47 -10.87
CA VAL A 73 -12.69 -11.72 -11.08
C VAL A 73 -12.21 -10.89 -12.27
N VAL A 74 -11.26 -9.98 -12.06
CA VAL A 74 -10.71 -9.10 -13.11
C VAL A 74 -9.28 -9.44 -13.51
N ALA A 75 -8.53 -10.11 -12.62
CA ALA A 75 -7.20 -10.59 -12.90
C ALA A 75 -6.97 -11.97 -12.26
N VAL A 76 -6.17 -12.79 -12.92
CA VAL A 76 -5.73 -14.11 -12.43
C VAL A 76 -4.25 -14.24 -12.75
N GLN A 77 -3.42 -14.50 -11.75
CA GLN A 77 -2.00 -14.81 -11.89
C GLN A 77 -1.81 -16.31 -11.70
N ALA A 78 -1.43 -16.98 -12.79
CA ALA A 78 -1.27 -18.42 -12.82
C ALA A 78 -0.02 -18.84 -13.62
N THR A 79 0.59 -19.93 -13.22
CA THR A 79 1.69 -20.59 -13.97
C THR A 79 1.18 -21.73 -14.85
N SER A 80 -0.01 -22.24 -14.57
CA SER A 80 -0.77 -23.19 -15.38
C SER A 80 -2.25 -23.10 -15.03
N LEU A 81 -3.12 -23.78 -15.79
CA LEU A 81 -4.56 -23.80 -15.53
C LEU A 81 -4.92 -24.33 -14.13
N SER A 82 -4.09 -25.18 -13.55
CA SER A 82 -4.30 -25.77 -12.22
C SER A 82 -3.46 -25.11 -11.12
N SER A 83 -2.70 -24.07 -11.44
CA SER A 83 -1.74 -23.44 -10.52
C SER A 83 -1.90 -21.93 -10.53
N VAL A 84 -2.82 -21.44 -9.71
CA VAL A 84 -3.07 -20.01 -9.48
C VAL A 84 -2.32 -19.54 -8.24
N GLN A 85 -1.53 -18.48 -8.37
CA GLN A 85 -0.78 -17.86 -7.27
C GLN A 85 -1.56 -16.71 -6.62
N GLY A 86 -2.38 -16.02 -7.41
CA GLY A 86 -3.15 -14.86 -6.97
C GLY A 86 -4.23 -14.48 -7.98
N PHE A 87 -5.13 -13.61 -7.55
CA PHE A 87 -6.19 -13.07 -8.38
C PHE A 87 -6.71 -11.77 -7.78
N SER A 88 -7.43 -10.98 -8.57
CA SER A 88 -8.06 -9.74 -8.13
C SER A 88 -9.55 -9.79 -8.44
N ILE A 89 -10.36 -9.26 -7.53
CA ILE A 89 -11.78 -9.02 -7.80
C ILE A 89 -12.07 -7.52 -7.86
N GLN A 90 -13.03 -7.13 -8.68
CA GLN A 90 -13.71 -5.83 -8.57
C GLN A 90 -15.02 -6.05 -7.82
N THR A 91 -15.13 -5.42 -6.66
CA THR A 91 -16.34 -5.45 -5.81
C THR A 91 -17.40 -4.48 -6.34
N THR A 92 -18.63 -4.61 -5.86
CA THR A 92 -19.77 -3.78 -6.32
C THR A 92 -19.63 -2.30 -5.96
N ASP A 93 -18.80 -1.97 -4.97
CA ASP A 93 -18.50 -0.58 -4.61
C ASP A 93 -17.36 0.04 -5.44
N GLY A 94 -16.83 -0.72 -6.41
CA GLY A 94 -15.80 -0.28 -7.35
C GLY A 94 -14.37 -0.50 -6.88
N ARG A 95 -14.13 -1.02 -5.67
CA ARG A 95 -12.77 -1.38 -5.22
C ARG A 95 -12.26 -2.61 -5.95
N THR A 96 -10.98 -2.58 -6.30
CA THR A 96 -10.22 -3.78 -6.65
C THR A 96 -9.55 -4.33 -5.40
N VAL A 97 -9.76 -5.62 -5.12
CA VAL A 97 -9.14 -6.32 -3.99
C VAL A 97 -8.26 -7.45 -4.53
N ASP A 98 -6.98 -7.43 -4.14
CA ASP A 98 -5.98 -8.40 -4.55
C ASP A 98 -5.82 -9.51 -3.52
N PHE A 99 -5.82 -10.76 -3.99
CA PHE A 99 -5.65 -11.94 -3.16
C PHE A 99 -4.44 -12.77 -3.57
N ARG A 100 -3.72 -13.26 -2.57
CA ARG A 100 -2.84 -14.42 -2.72
C ARG A 100 -3.65 -15.68 -2.47
N VAL A 101 -3.39 -16.73 -3.24
CA VAL A 101 -4.03 -18.04 -3.01
C VAL A 101 -3.30 -18.75 -1.86
N GLY A 102 -4.04 -19.05 -0.80
CA GLY A 102 -3.58 -19.87 0.32
C GLY A 102 -3.94 -21.35 0.17
N SER A 103 -4.00 -22.05 1.30
CA SER A 103 -4.58 -23.40 1.34
C SER A 103 -6.11 -23.29 1.26
N ILE A 104 -6.66 -23.58 0.08
CA ILE A 104 -8.11 -23.48 -0.15
C ILE A 104 -8.82 -24.65 0.52
N GLU A 105 -9.63 -24.33 1.52
CA GLU A 105 -10.38 -25.28 2.35
C GLU A 105 -11.35 -26.14 1.55
N ASN A 106 -11.86 -25.59 0.45
CA ASN A 106 -12.82 -26.24 -0.42
C ASN A 106 -12.27 -26.52 -1.82
N ALA A 107 -10.96 -26.77 -1.93
CA ALA A 107 -10.29 -27.00 -3.22
C ALA A 107 -10.91 -28.16 -4.04
N ALA A 108 -11.51 -29.14 -3.37
CA ALA A 108 -12.18 -30.26 -4.03
C ALA A 108 -13.49 -29.86 -4.73
N THR A 109 -14.20 -28.84 -4.21
CA THR A 109 -15.46 -28.35 -4.77
C THR A 109 -15.29 -27.09 -5.61
N PHE A 110 -14.24 -26.31 -5.35
CA PHE A 110 -13.85 -25.14 -6.13
C PHE A 110 -12.36 -25.22 -6.46
N PRO A 111 -11.98 -25.87 -7.57
CA PRO A 111 -10.61 -25.84 -8.06
C PRO A 111 -10.22 -24.42 -8.45
N THR A 112 -9.04 -23.94 -8.03
CA THR A 112 -8.61 -22.56 -8.29
C THR A 112 -8.50 -22.21 -9.77
N GLY A 113 -8.37 -23.20 -10.65
CA GLY A 113 -8.43 -23.02 -12.11
C GLY A 113 -9.75 -22.43 -12.63
N HIS A 114 -10.85 -22.61 -11.89
CA HIS A 114 -12.17 -22.07 -12.27
C HIS A 114 -12.18 -20.53 -12.28
N LEU A 115 -11.26 -19.86 -11.56
CA LEU A 115 -11.16 -18.40 -11.57
C LEU A 115 -10.98 -17.81 -12.98
N ALA A 116 -10.33 -18.55 -13.88
CA ALA A 116 -10.18 -18.11 -15.27
C ALA A 116 -11.53 -18.07 -16.00
N GLU A 117 -12.41 -19.05 -15.75
CA GLU A 117 -13.75 -19.12 -16.32
C GLU A 117 -14.64 -18.01 -15.76
N HIS A 118 -14.61 -17.77 -14.45
CA HIS A 118 -15.32 -16.65 -13.82
C HIS A 118 -14.89 -15.30 -14.37
N LYS A 119 -13.59 -15.11 -14.64
CA LYS A 119 -13.07 -13.89 -15.26
C LYS A 119 -13.63 -13.67 -16.66
N VAL A 120 -13.68 -14.72 -17.48
CA VAL A 120 -14.19 -14.61 -18.86
C VAL A 120 -15.70 -14.43 -18.88
N GLY A 121 -16.42 -15.17 -18.02
CA GLY A 121 -17.88 -15.10 -17.91
C GLY A 121 -18.39 -13.89 -17.14
N LEU A 122 -17.51 -13.12 -16.50
CA LEU A 122 -17.87 -12.03 -15.58
C LEU A 122 -18.85 -12.50 -14.51
N VAL A 123 -18.66 -13.72 -14.01
CA VAL A 123 -19.48 -14.32 -12.95
C VAL A 123 -18.83 -14.04 -11.61
N PRO A 124 -19.55 -13.47 -10.62
CA PRO A 124 -18.96 -13.12 -9.34
C PRO A 124 -18.52 -14.36 -8.55
N VAL A 125 -17.55 -14.13 -7.67
CA VAL A 125 -17.12 -15.09 -6.65
C VAL A 125 -17.23 -14.46 -5.27
N ARG A 126 -17.48 -15.30 -4.27
CA ARG A 126 -17.35 -14.97 -2.84
C ARG A 126 -16.02 -15.52 -2.34
N VAL A 127 -15.20 -14.65 -1.76
CA VAL A 127 -13.86 -15.00 -1.26
C VAL A 127 -13.82 -14.82 0.24
N THR A 128 -13.54 -15.88 0.97
CA THR A 128 -13.13 -15.78 2.38
C THR A 128 -11.61 -15.71 2.45
N PHE A 129 -11.08 -14.72 3.16
CA PHE A 129 -9.65 -14.51 3.30
C PHE A 129 -9.25 -14.15 4.73
N ILE A 130 -7.96 -14.26 4.99
CA ILE A 130 -7.33 -13.79 6.23
C ILE A 130 -6.26 -12.76 5.87
N ASP A 131 -6.09 -11.75 6.72
CA ASP A 131 -4.96 -10.83 6.58
C ASP A 131 -3.70 -11.47 7.12
N GLN A 132 -2.68 -11.59 6.27
CA GLN A 132 -1.39 -12.15 6.64
C GLN A 132 -0.28 -11.26 6.09
N ASN A 133 0.46 -10.62 7.00
CA ASN A 133 1.60 -9.74 6.67
C ASN A 133 1.23 -8.64 5.66
N GLY A 134 0.03 -8.05 5.79
CA GLY A 134 -0.46 -7.00 4.89
C GLY A 134 -0.93 -7.50 3.51
N SER A 135 -1.07 -8.81 3.31
CA SER A 135 -1.70 -9.41 2.13
C SER A 135 -3.01 -10.10 2.49
N HIS A 136 -4.00 -10.05 1.59
CA HIS A 136 -5.22 -10.84 1.71
C HIS A 136 -4.95 -12.26 1.20
N LEU A 137 -4.93 -13.24 2.10
CA LEU A 137 -4.73 -14.64 1.75
C LEU A 137 -6.09 -15.34 1.63
N ALA A 138 -6.50 -15.66 0.41
CA ALA A 138 -7.73 -16.40 0.15
C ALA A 138 -7.62 -17.83 0.72
N VAL A 139 -8.61 -18.24 1.52
CA VAL A 139 -8.68 -19.56 2.16
C VAL A 139 -9.93 -20.36 1.76
N ARG A 140 -10.93 -19.69 1.18
CA ARG A 140 -12.13 -20.33 0.62
C ARG A 140 -12.68 -19.49 -0.51
N ILE A 141 -13.12 -20.12 -1.59
CA ILE A 141 -13.71 -19.44 -2.75
C ILE A 141 -14.97 -20.17 -3.16
N GLU A 142 -16.05 -19.44 -3.41
CA GLU A 142 -17.34 -19.98 -3.79
C GLU A 142 -17.92 -19.17 -4.96
N ASP A 143 -18.79 -19.80 -5.74
CA ASP A 143 -19.63 -19.07 -6.68
C ASP A 143 -20.51 -18.07 -5.92
N ALA A 144 -20.74 -16.90 -6.51
CA ALA A 144 -21.70 -15.94 -6.01
C ALA A 144 -22.82 -15.70 -7.04
N PRO A 145 -24.04 -15.35 -6.58
CA PRO A 145 -25.16 -15.04 -7.46
C PRO A 145 -25.01 -13.70 -8.18
#